data_AF-A0AA88R4J2-F1
#
_entry.id   AF-A0AA88R4J2-F1
#
_cell.length_a   1.000
_cell.length_b   1.000
_cell.length_c   1.000
_cell.angle_alpha   90.00
_cell.angle_beta   90.00
_cell.angle_gamma   90.00
#
_symmetry.space_group_name_H-M   'P 1'
#
loop_
_entity.id
_entity.type
_entity.pdbx_description
1 polymer ?
#
loop_
_entity_poly.entity_id
_entity_poly.type
_entity_poly.pdbx_seq_one_letter_code
_entity_poly.pdbx_strand_id
1 'polypeptide(L)'
;FILLKETIQFCCSSFSHKPRKATLSKNLIALLCFGGVPKDFFLDLLANAIEDARSVFSNKRAALRVALNLGEIDDDFTTTRMILAGIPLDEPGLRYRLSRLAKEERKGLKGGKLPISESFYLMGTTDPTGVLNSDEVCVILESGQISGRVLVYRNPGLHFGDIHVLNAVYVKDLEDFVGNAKFAIFFSTKGRRSVASEIANGDFDGDMYWVSRNPQLLTSFKASKPWERIYSTPNAFSKKPSEFSSKEELEHQYFQLFLRTCKQRNVMGVAADSWLAIMDRLLTLGDCRTDEKEHMKMTMLHLVDIYYDALDASKSGKKVEVPDELRAEMFPHYMERVSKYQSTSVLGIIYDTVQLGQPEESSIEDFTKLSCFDAEIPHYVKLRWKVGYDAYRKEMQEALNSGNEPNHAADEVTKKYKKMLYGASELEESERKMEDIYNDALAIYHATYDHAKSRGEVKKCNFAWKVAGSALCKFYAMKQSEKSIACSPSVLRELLN
;
A
#
# COMPACT_ATOMS: atom_id res chain seq x y z
N PHE A 1 -27.99 -22.08 31.43
CA PHE A 1 -27.12 -20.90 31.61
C PHE A 1 -25.73 -21.24 31.08
N ILE A 2 -25.49 -21.00 29.79
CA ILE A 2 -24.14 -21.08 29.22
C ILE A 2 -23.52 -19.69 29.43
N LEU A 3 -22.68 -19.58 30.45
CA LEU A 3 -21.74 -18.46 30.58
C LEU A 3 -20.73 -18.59 29.45
N LEU A 4 -20.99 -17.90 28.33
CA LEU A 4 -19.93 -17.52 27.42
C LEU A 4 -18.99 -16.63 28.24
N LYS A 5 -17.79 -17.12 28.56
CA LYS A 5 -16.69 -16.25 28.96
C LYS A 5 -16.55 -15.22 27.85
N GLU A 6 -16.83 -13.95 28.15
CA GLU A 6 -16.69 -12.82 27.23
C GLU A 6 -15.20 -12.60 26.95
N THR A 7 -14.62 -13.45 26.11
CA THR A 7 -13.29 -13.22 25.56
C THR A 7 -13.46 -12.22 24.43
N ILE A 8 -13.03 -10.97 24.64
CA ILE A 8 -12.89 -10.00 23.56
C ILE A 8 -11.75 -10.49 22.66
N GLN A 9 -12.10 -11.03 21.50
CA GLN A 9 -11.12 -11.39 20.48
C GLN A 9 -10.81 -10.17 19.64
N PHE A 10 -9.71 -9.49 19.96
CA PHE A 10 -9.16 -8.49 19.06
C PHE A 10 -8.61 -9.19 17.82
N CYS A 11 -9.07 -8.80 16.64
CA CYS A 11 -8.42 -9.21 15.41
C CYS A 11 -7.05 -8.49 15.36
N CYS A 12 -5.96 -9.20 15.67
CA CYS A 12 -4.59 -8.64 15.70
C CYS A 12 -4.13 -7.96 14.39
N SER A 13 -4.94 -8.02 13.32
CA SER A 13 -4.63 -7.45 12.01
C SER A 13 -5.03 -5.98 11.83
N SER A 14 -5.78 -5.34 12.74
CA SER A 14 -6.39 -4.03 12.45
C SER A 14 -6.61 -3.15 13.69
N PHE A 15 -5.54 -2.52 14.20
CA PHE A 15 -5.66 -1.31 15.02
C PHE A 15 -5.65 -0.07 14.12
N SER A 16 -6.18 1.05 14.62
CA SER A 16 -5.95 2.36 13.98
C SER A 16 -4.46 2.72 14.09
N HIS A 17 -3.71 2.41 13.04
CA HIS A 17 -2.29 2.75 12.93
C HIS A 17 -2.10 4.08 12.20
N LYS A 18 -0.93 4.68 12.39
CA LYS A 18 -0.52 5.84 11.60
C LYS A 18 -0.63 5.52 10.11
N PRO A 19 -1.40 6.30 9.32
CA PRO A 19 -1.65 6.02 7.92
C PRO A 19 -0.34 5.97 7.15
N ARG A 20 -0.26 5.02 6.22
CA ARG A 20 0.73 5.10 5.15
C ARG A 20 0.45 6.33 4.30
N LYS A 21 1.48 6.79 3.59
CA LYS A 21 1.31 7.85 2.59
C LYS A 21 0.22 7.42 1.61
N ALA A 22 -0.79 8.27 1.45
CA ALA A 22 -1.87 7.95 0.55
C ALA A 22 -1.37 7.98 -0.90
N THR A 23 -1.81 6.98 -1.65
CA THR A 23 -1.64 6.91 -3.10
C THR A 23 -3.00 6.87 -3.75
N LEU A 24 -3.11 7.48 -4.92
CA LEU A 24 -4.27 7.34 -5.78
C LEU A 24 -4.26 5.95 -6.41
N SER A 25 -5.44 5.38 -6.68
CA SER A 25 -5.58 4.14 -7.45
C SER A 25 -6.05 4.46 -8.88
N LYS A 26 -5.97 3.50 -9.81
CA LYS A 26 -6.51 3.69 -11.18
C LYS A 26 -7.98 4.12 -11.17
N ASN A 27 -8.79 3.47 -10.33
CA ASN A 27 -10.22 3.77 -10.20
C ASN A 27 -10.44 5.17 -9.64
N LEU A 28 -9.69 5.56 -8.59
CA LEU A 28 -9.78 6.88 -8.01
C LEU A 28 -9.33 7.97 -9.00
N ILE A 29 -8.25 7.76 -9.76
CA ILE A 29 -7.81 8.69 -10.82
C ILE A 29 -8.91 8.84 -11.87
N ALA A 30 -9.50 7.74 -12.34
CA ALA A 30 -10.57 7.79 -13.32
C ALA A 30 -11.79 8.57 -12.81
N LEU A 31 -12.24 8.30 -11.58
CA LEU A 31 -13.36 9.01 -10.95
C LEU A 31 -13.06 10.50 -10.72
N LEU A 32 -11.85 10.84 -10.29
CA LEU A 32 -11.42 12.24 -10.13
C LEU A 32 -11.39 12.98 -11.48
N CYS A 33 -10.88 12.34 -12.54
CA CYS A 33 -10.91 12.87 -13.91
C CYS A 33 -12.36 13.14 -14.37
N PHE A 34 -13.28 12.19 -14.12
CA PHE A 34 -14.69 12.36 -14.45
C PHE A 34 -15.35 13.48 -13.64
N GLY A 35 -14.97 13.63 -12.37
CA GLY A 35 -15.36 14.75 -11.52
C GLY A 35 -14.75 16.09 -11.92
N GLY A 36 -13.97 16.17 -13.00
CA GLY A 36 -13.45 17.42 -13.55
C GLY A 36 -12.06 17.83 -13.08
N VAL A 37 -11.33 16.96 -12.37
CA VAL A 37 -9.93 17.23 -12.01
C VAL A 37 -9.08 17.25 -13.29
N PRO A 38 -8.30 18.33 -13.54
CA PRO A 38 -7.48 18.45 -14.73
C PRO A 38 -6.44 17.34 -14.86
N LYS A 39 -6.18 16.88 -16.08
CA LYS A 39 -5.11 15.89 -16.36
C LYS A 39 -3.75 16.32 -15.82
N ASP A 40 -3.43 17.61 -15.93
CA ASP A 40 -2.12 18.16 -15.59
C ASP A 40 -1.81 17.96 -14.10
N PHE A 41 -2.83 17.99 -13.24
CA PHE A 41 -2.67 17.66 -11.81
C PHE A 41 -2.01 16.28 -11.61
N PHE A 42 -2.49 15.25 -12.32
CA PHE A 42 -1.94 13.90 -12.20
C PHE A 42 -0.56 13.78 -12.86
N LEU A 43 -0.34 14.50 -13.97
CA LEU A 43 0.93 14.51 -14.68
C LEU A 43 2.02 15.22 -13.86
N ASP A 44 1.69 16.26 -13.11
CA ASP A 44 2.60 16.94 -12.19
C ASP A 44 2.99 16.02 -11.02
N LEU A 45 2.03 15.30 -10.44
CA LEU A 45 2.32 14.27 -9.42
C LEU A 45 3.24 13.18 -9.98
N LEU A 46 2.97 12.73 -11.20
CA LEU A 46 3.78 11.73 -11.89
C LEU A 46 5.20 12.24 -12.16
N ALA A 47 5.34 13.45 -12.71
CA ALA A 47 6.63 14.04 -13.06
C ALA A 47 7.54 14.16 -11.83
N ASN A 48 6.99 14.65 -10.71
CA ASN A 48 7.71 14.72 -9.44
C ASN A 48 8.17 13.34 -8.95
N ALA A 49 7.30 12.32 -9.03
CA ALA A 49 7.64 10.97 -8.58
C ALA A 49 8.68 10.29 -9.49
N ILE A 50 8.60 10.51 -10.81
CA ILE A 50 9.60 10.02 -11.77
C ILE A 50 10.95 10.69 -11.53
N GLU A 51 10.97 12.00 -11.29
CA GLU A 51 12.21 12.74 -11.06
C GLU A 51 12.90 12.31 -9.77
N ASP A 52 12.14 12.11 -8.69
CA ASP A 52 12.65 11.49 -7.45
C ASP A 52 13.27 10.12 -7.75
N ALA A 53 12.56 9.26 -8.50
CA ALA A 53 13.03 7.92 -8.84
C ALA A 53 14.23 7.89 -9.80
N ARG A 54 14.48 8.95 -10.58
CA ARG A 54 15.65 9.09 -11.46
C ARG A 54 16.86 9.61 -10.72
N SER A 55 16.66 10.56 -9.81
CA SER A 55 17.73 11.24 -9.08
C SER A 55 18.15 10.54 -7.78
N VAL A 56 17.63 9.33 -7.49
CA VAL A 56 17.96 8.55 -6.27
C VAL A 56 19.46 8.33 -6.04
N PHE A 57 20.28 8.33 -7.08
CA PHE A 57 21.73 8.09 -6.95
C PHE A 57 22.57 9.36 -6.83
N SER A 58 22.00 10.53 -7.14
CA SER A 58 22.73 11.81 -7.17
C SER A 58 22.18 12.82 -6.17
N ASN A 59 20.93 12.66 -5.73
CA ASN A 59 20.25 13.59 -4.85
C ASN A 59 19.81 12.89 -3.56
N LYS A 60 20.44 13.24 -2.43
CA LYS A 60 20.12 12.68 -1.10
C LYS A 60 18.65 12.90 -0.71
N ARG A 61 18.05 14.04 -1.07
CA ARG A 61 16.64 14.33 -0.77
C ARG A 61 15.72 13.38 -1.53
N ALA A 62 15.96 13.18 -2.83
CA ALA A 62 15.20 12.25 -3.66
C ALA A 62 15.36 10.79 -3.18
N ALA A 63 16.61 10.38 -2.91
CA ALA A 63 16.92 9.07 -2.35
C ALA A 63 16.15 8.82 -1.04
N LEU A 64 16.14 9.81 -0.15
CA LEU A 64 15.43 9.75 1.13
C LEU A 64 13.92 9.70 0.94
N ARG A 65 13.33 10.46 0.00
CA ARG A 65 11.89 10.41 -0.32
C ARG A 65 11.48 9.00 -0.79
N VAL A 66 12.21 8.43 -1.75
CA VAL A 66 11.93 7.08 -2.25
C VAL A 66 12.12 6.04 -1.14
N ALA A 67 13.19 6.14 -0.35
CA ALA A 67 13.45 5.24 0.77
C ALA A 67 12.38 5.31 1.87
N LEU A 68 11.83 6.49 2.16
CA LEU A 68 10.76 6.68 3.16
C LEU A 68 9.39 6.23 2.65
N ASN A 69 9.11 6.41 1.36
CA ASN A 69 7.88 5.95 0.72
C ASN A 69 7.76 4.42 0.77
N LEU A 70 8.88 3.73 0.56
CA LEU A 70 8.95 2.27 0.48
C LEU A 70 9.63 1.61 1.71
N GLY A 71 9.81 2.37 2.79
CA GLY A 71 10.62 1.96 3.94
C GLY A 71 10.15 0.68 4.64
N GLU A 72 8.84 0.44 4.67
CA GLU A 72 8.27 -0.80 5.24
C GLU A 72 8.61 -2.04 4.41
N ILE A 73 8.83 -1.87 3.09
CA ILE A 73 9.27 -2.93 2.15
C ILE A 73 10.82 -2.98 2.11
N ASP A 74 11.50 -2.15 2.89
CA ASP A 74 12.95 -2.00 2.91
C ASP A 74 13.57 -2.41 4.24
N ASP A 75 13.28 -3.64 4.66
CA ASP A 75 13.87 -4.25 5.87
C ASP A 75 13.82 -3.28 7.07
N ASP A 76 12.64 -2.71 7.33
CA ASP A 76 12.41 -1.72 8.38
C ASP A 76 13.23 -0.41 8.22
N PHE A 77 13.02 0.28 7.08
CA PHE A 77 13.64 1.58 6.78
C PHE A 77 15.18 1.57 6.74
N THR A 78 15.81 0.43 6.42
CA THR A 78 17.28 0.29 6.45
C THR A 78 17.97 1.32 5.53
N THR A 79 17.51 1.50 4.30
CA THR A 79 18.05 2.51 3.34
C THR A 79 17.90 3.92 3.89
N THR A 80 16.78 4.22 4.55
CA THR A 80 16.58 5.51 5.22
C THR A 80 17.63 5.73 6.31
N ARG A 81 17.88 4.71 7.17
CA ARG A 81 18.91 4.78 8.20
C ARG A 81 20.30 4.99 7.60
N MET A 82 20.62 4.30 6.51
CA MET A 82 21.90 4.45 5.81
C MET A 82 22.12 5.89 5.32
N ILE A 83 21.13 6.47 4.64
CA ILE A 83 21.20 7.85 4.14
C ILE A 83 21.34 8.85 5.29
N LEU A 84 20.55 8.68 6.36
CA LEU A 84 20.59 9.55 7.55
C LEU A 84 21.89 9.42 8.36
N ALA A 85 22.51 8.25 8.34
CA ALA A 85 23.84 8.04 8.94
C ALA A 85 24.96 8.67 8.10
N GLY A 86 24.66 9.25 6.94
CA GLY A 86 25.64 9.90 6.07
C GLY A 86 26.35 8.94 5.12
N ILE A 87 25.89 7.69 4.99
CA ILE A 87 26.49 6.73 4.07
C ILE A 87 26.41 7.27 2.62
N PRO A 88 27.53 7.26 1.87
CA PRO A 88 27.56 7.73 0.48
C PRO A 88 26.60 6.96 -0.44
N LEU A 89 25.90 7.64 -1.35
CA LEU A 89 24.90 7.02 -2.24
C LEU A 89 25.51 6.07 -3.28
N ASP A 90 26.80 6.19 -3.53
CA ASP A 90 27.62 5.31 -4.37
C ASP A 90 28.10 4.05 -3.63
N GLU A 91 27.87 3.94 -2.32
CA GLU A 91 28.14 2.71 -1.55
C GLU A 91 27.39 1.53 -2.20
N PRO A 92 28.08 0.44 -2.61
CA PRO A 92 27.50 -0.63 -3.41
C PRO A 92 26.19 -1.22 -2.86
N GLY A 93 26.12 -1.46 -1.54
CA GLY A 93 24.94 -1.98 -0.87
C GLY A 93 23.76 -1.01 -0.90
N LEU A 94 24.02 0.27 -0.58
CA LEU A 94 23.04 1.35 -0.63
C LEU A 94 22.51 1.55 -2.05
N ARG A 95 23.41 1.60 -3.03
CA ARG A 95 23.08 1.77 -4.44
C ARG A 95 22.20 0.64 -4.95
N TYR A 96 22.50 -0.61 -4.60
CA TYR A 96 21.65 -1.75 -4.94
C TYR A 96 20.26 -1.68 -4.27
N ARG A 97 20.19 -1.27 -3.01
CA ARG A 97 18.90 -1.06 -2.33
C ARG A 97 18.09 0.03 -3.01
N LEU A 98 18.69 1.18 -3.28
CA LEU A 98 18.06 2.29 -3.99
C LEU A 98 17.58 1.90 -5.39
N SER A 99 18.34 1.09 -6.14
CA SER A 99 17.89 0.60 -7.45
C SER A 99 16.63 -0.27 -7.34
N ARG A 100 16.56 -1.12 -6.31
CA ARG A 100 15.37 -1.94 -6.03
C ARG A 100 14.16 -1.09 -5.66
N LEU A 101 14.35 -0.10 -4.78
CA LEU A 101 13.27 0.80 -4.35
C LEU A 101 12.79 1.67 -5.51
N ALA A 102 13.69 2.25 -6.30
CA ALA A 102 13.31 3.00 -7.49
C ALA A 102 12.55 2.15 -8.53
N LYS A 103 12.91 0.86 -8.67
CA LYS A 103 12.18 -0.09 -9.53
C LYS A 103 10.77 -0.36 -9.02
N GLU A 104 10.61 -0.57 -7.71
CA GLU A 104 9.30 -0.79 -7.11
C GLU A 104 8.41 0.47 -7.14
N GLU A 105 8.98 1.66 -6.92
CA GLU A 105 8.27 2.94 -7.06
C GLU A 105 7.74 3.09 -8.50
N ARG A 106 8.59 2.88 -9.51
CA ARG A 106 8.19 2.95 -10.93
C ARG A 106 7.13 1.91 -11.28
N LYS A 107 7.23 0.69 -10.74
CA LYS A 107 6.19 -0.33 -10.91
C LYS A 107 4.85 0.12 -10.31
N GLY A 108 4.89 0.76 -9.14
CA GLY A 108 3.72 1.40 -8.52
C GLY A 108 3.11 2.48 -9.42
N LEU A 109 3.94 3.40 -9.92
CA LEU A 109 3.51 4.48 -10.83
C LEU A 109 2.89 3.93 -12.12
N LYS A 110 3.52 2.92 -12.74
CA LYS A 110 2.97 2.20 -13.92
C LYS A 110 1.61 1.57 -13.60
N GLY A 111 1.44 1.09 -12.36
CA GLY A 111 0.18 0.58 -11.82
C GLY A 111 -0.86 1.65 -11.46
N GLY A 112 -0.60 2.94 -11.71
CA GLY A 112 -1.50 4.04 -11.37
C GLY A 112 -1.48 4.42 -9.89
N LYS A 113 -0.44 4.03 -9.13
CA LYS A 113 -0.26 4.43 -7.74
C LYS A 113 0.47 5.76 -7.65
N LEU A 114 -0.25 6.87 -7.77
CA LEU A 114 0.35 8.21 -7.68
C LEU A 114 0.43 8.68 -6.22
N PRO A 115 1.61 9.05 -5.70
CA PRO A 115 1.72 9.64 -4.38
C PRO A 115 1.06 11.01 -4.34
N ILE A 116 0.26 11.28 -3.30
CA ILE A 116 -0.43 12.55 -3.11
C ILE A 116 -0.26 13.05 -1.68
N SER A 117 -0.05 14.36 -1.52
CA SER A 117 0.02 15.04 -0.22
C SER A 117 -1.36 15.37 0.33
N GLU A 118 -1.44 15.75 1.61
CA GLU A 118 -2.69 16.12 2.29
C GLU A 118 -3.80 15.08 2.13
N SER A 119 -3.43 13.80 2.13
CA SER A 119 -4.35 12.68 1.95
C SER A 119 -3.94 11.49 2.81
N PHE A 120 -4.93 10.78 3.36
CA PHE A 120 -4.73 9.74 4.37
C PHE A 120 -5.72 8.59 4.15
N TYR A 121 -5.35 7.38 4.54
CA TYR A 121 -6.31 6.28 4.72
C TYR A 121 -6.63 6.15 6.21
N LEU A 122 -7.87 6.37 6.59
CA LEU A 122 -8.33 6.39 7.98
C LEU A 122 -9.40 5.31 8.19
N MET A 123 -9.41 4.69 9.37
CA MET A 123 -10.46 3.75 9.73
C MET A 123 -11.77 4.51 9.94
N GLY A 124 -12.83 4.07 9.29
CA GLY A 124 -14.15 4.68 9.39
C GLY A 124 -15.01 4.07 10.48
N THR A 125 -15.71 4.92 11.22
CA THR A 125 -16.70 4.50 12.23
C THR A 125 -17.82 5.54 12.37
N THR A 126 -18.81 5.27 13.20
CA THR A 126 -19.94 6.17 13.46
C THR A 126 -19.65 7.13 14.61
N ASP A 127 -20.18 8.34 14.53
CA ASP A 127 -20.20 9.30 15.64
C ASP A 127 -21.13 8.82 16.78
N PRO A 128 -20.59 8.45 17.96
CA PRO A 128 -21.37 8.02 19.10
C PRO A 128 -22.10 9.19 19.81
N THR A 129 -21.70 10.44 19.55
CA THR A 129 -22.27 11.63 20.20
C THR A 129 -23.60 12.06 19.57
N GLY A 130 -23.80 11.75 18.28
CA GLY A 130 -24.95 12.20 17.51
C GLY A 130 -24.95 13.70 17.18
N VAL A 131 -23.81 14.38 17.37
CA VAL A 131 -23.69 15.83 17.15
C VAL A 131 -23.59 16.15 15.66
N LEU A 132 -22.82 15.37 14.89
CA LEU A 132 -22.55 15.65 13.47
C LEU A 132 -23.84 15.69 12.63
N ASN A 133 -23.95 16.65 11.71
CA ASN A 133 -24.99 16.67 10.67
C ASN A 133 -24.65 15.72 9.52
N SER A 134 -25.62 15.42 8.65
CA SER A 134 -25.49 14.37 7.62
C SER A 134 -24.35 14.58 6.61
N ASP A 135 -23.92 15.82 6.41
CA ASP A 135 -22.81 16.23 5.53
C ASP A 135 -21.50 16.50 6.29
N GLU A 136 -21.50 16.27 7.61
CA GLU A 136 -20.36 16.50 8.49
C GLU A 136 -19.69 15.20 8.93
N VAL A 137 -18.38 15.27 9.09
CA VAL A 137 -17.53 14.21 9.62
C VAL A 137 -16.61 14.77 10.70
N CYS A 138 -16.19 13.95 11.64
CA CYS A 138 -15.06 14.29 12.51
C CYS A 138 -13.84 13.47 12.07
N VAL A 139 -12.74 14.13 11.73
CA VAL A 139 -11.51 13.48 11.26
C VAL A 139 -10.40 13.75 12.26
N ILE A 140 -9.80 12.68 12.79
CA ILE A 140 -8.74 12.73 13.79
C ILE A 140 -7.43 12.28 13.17
N LEU A 141 -6.45 13.19 13.10
CA LEU A 141 -5.07 12.90 12.69
C LEU A 141 -4.14 12.88 13.91
N GLU A 142 -2.83 12.78 13.68
CA GLU A 142 -1.81 12.81 14.73
C GLU A 142 -1.94 14.07 15.63
N SER A 143 -2.04 15.23 15.00
CA SER A 143 -2.15 16.53 15.68
C SER A 143 -3.52 16.80 16.28
N GLY A 144 -4.49 15.88 16.12
CA GLY A 144 -5.85 16.00 16.63
C GLY A 144 -6.90 16.13 15.52
N GLN A 145 -8.05 16.66 15.91
CA GLN A 145 -9.20 16.87 15.03
C GLN A 145 -8.90 17.97 14.01
N ILE A 146 -9.32 17.78 12.76
CA ILE A 146 -9.18 18.76 11.68
C ILE A 146 -10.51 19.42 11.33
N SER A 147 -10.46 20.55 10.63
CA SER A 147 -11.66 21.24 10.16
C SER A 147 -11.57 21.67 8.70
N GLY A 148 -12.73 21.80 8.05
CA GLY A 148 -12.88 22.25 6.67
C GLY A 148 -13.27 21.15 5.70
N ARG A 149 -13.44 21.49 4.43
CA ARG A 149 -13.90 20.54 3.39
C ARG A 149 -12.88 19.43 3.16
N VAL A 150 -13.40 18.21 3.00
CA VAL A 150 -12.63 17.00 2.70
C VAL A 150 -13.30 16.20 1.57
N LEU A 151 -12.48 15.53 0.76
CA LEU A 151 -12.94 14.43 -0.09
C LEU A 151 -12.84 13.12 0.66
N VAL A 152 -13.86 12.27 0.56
CA VAL A 152 -13.90 10.95 1.18
C VAL A 152 -14.26 9.89 0.14
N TYR A 153 -13.50 8.80 0.11
CA TYR A 153 -13.66 7.69 -0.83
C TYR A 153 -13.24 6.37 -0.18
N ARG A 154 -13.88 5.26 -0.54
CA ARG A 154 -13.47 3.90 -0.14
C ARG A 154 -12.93 3.17 -1.37
N ASN A 155 -11.74 2.59 -1.25
CA ASN A 155 -11.12 1.85 -2.35
C ASN A 155 -11.44 0.36 -2.25
N PRO A 156 -11.89 -0.33 -3.33
CA PRO A 156 -12.26 0.19 -4.65
C PRO A 156 -13.75 0.59 -4.75
N GLY A 157 -14.02 1.87 -4.93
CA GLY A 157 -15.29 2.40 -5.43
C GLY A 157 -15.25 2.60 -6.95
N LEU A 158 -16.37 2.34 -7.61
CA LEU A 158 -16.57 2.40 -9.06
C LEU A 158 -17.72 3.35 -9.48
N HIS A 159 -18.62 3.71 -8.59
CA HIS A 159 -19.72 4.62 -8.91
C HIS A 159 -19.20 6.07 -9.02
N PHE A 160 -19.77 6.84 -9.95
CA PHE A 160 -19.43 8.26 -10.14
C PHE A 160 -19.61 9.10 -8.87
N GLY A 161 -20.53 8.68 -7.99
CA GLY A 161 -20.83 9.29 -6.71
C GLY A 161 -20.10 8.70 -5.50
N ASP A 162 -19.15 7.77 -5.67
CA ASP A 162 -18.45 7.19 -4.52
C ASP A 162 -17.45 8.15 -3.87
N ILE A 163 -17.11 9.26 -4.53
CA ILE A 163 -16.30 10.31 -3.92
C ILE A 163 -17.24 11.37 -3.37
N HIS A 164 -17.28 11.47 -2.05
CA HIS A 164 -18.10 12.44 -1.34
C HIS A 164 -17.29 13.68 -0.99
N VAL A 165 -17.93 14.86 -1.06
CA VAL A 165 -17.42 16.11 -0.50
C VAL A 165 -18.14 16.32 0.83
N LEU A 166 -17.41 16.26 1.95
CA LEU A 166 -17.95 16.40 3.30
C LEU A 166 -17.24 17.53 4.05
N ASN A 167 -17.82 17.97 5.16
CA ASN A 167 -17.22 18.99 6.02
C ASN A 167 -16.64 18.36 7.30
N ALA A 168 -15.32 18.46 7.49
CA ALA A 168 -14.69 18.07 8.74
C ALA A 168 -14.98 19.13 9.82
N VAL A 169 -15.52 18.71 10.97
CA VAL A 169 -15.92 19.58 12.08
C VAL A 169 -15.30 19.07 13.38
N TYR A 170 -14.85 20.00 14.22
CA TYR A 170 -14.38 19.69 15.56
C TYR A 170 -15.57 19.39 16.49
N VAL A 171 -15.54 18.23 17.14
CA VAL A 171 -16.55 17.75 18.10
C VAL A 171 -15.86 17.50 19.44
N LYS A 172 -16.11 18.38 20.39
CA LYS A 172 -15.52 18.31 21.74
C LYS A 172 -15.94 17.04 22.48
N ASP A 173 -17.23 16.72 22.43
CA ASP A 173 -17.81 15.59 23.17
C ASP A 173 -17.27 14.23 22.70
N LEU A 174 -16.66 14.17 21.50
CA LEU A 174 -16.05 12.96 20.96
C LEU A 174 -14.74 12.59 21.69
N GLU A 175 -14.08 13.57 22.33
CA GLU A 175 -12.84 13.33 23.09
C GLU A 175 -13.07 12.36 24.25
N ASP A 176 -14.25 12.38 24.87
CA ASP A 176 -14.61 11.47 25.96
C ASP A 176 -14.75 10.00 25.50
N PHE A 177 -15.09 9.78 24.22
CA PHE A 177 -15.24 8.44 23.64
C PHE A 177 -13.91 7.91 23.08
N VAL A 178 -13.15 8.77 22.41
CA VAL A 178 -11.94 8.39 21.67
C VAL A 178 -10.70 8.41 22.55
N GLY A 179 -10.70 9.24 23.60
CA GLY A 179 -9.54 9.46 24.46
C GLY A 179 -8.32 9.87 23.64
N ASN A 180 -7.24 9.10 23.77
CA ASN A 180 -5.97 9.38 23.08
C ASN A 180 -5.84 8.71 21.69
N ALA A 181 -6.88 7.99 21.22
CA ALA A 181 -6.80 7.34 19.92
C ALA A 181 -6.69 8.36 18.77
N LYS A 182 -6.01 7.95 17.70
CA LYS A 182 -5.69 8.78 16.52
C LYS A 182 -6.07 8.04 15.25
N PHE A 183 -6.11 8.76 14.13
CA PHE A 183 -6.22 8.22 12.77
C PHE A 183 -7.55 7.56 12.41
N ALA A 184 -8.66 8.21 12.78
CA ALA A 184 -10.00 7.73 12.49
C ALA A 184 -10.85 8.83 11.85
N ILE A 185 -11.89 8.42 11.11
CA ILE A 185 -12.95 9.27 10.60
C ILE A 185 -14.30 8.80 11.16
N PHE A 186 -15.04 9.71 11.78
CA PHE A 186 -16.34 9.49 12.38
C PHE A 186 -17.41 10.11 11.48
N PHE A 187 -18.35 9.29 11.04
CA PHE A 187 -19.45 9.69 10.19
C PHE A 187 -20.71 9.94 11.01
N SER A 188 -21.51 10.91 10.59
CA SER A 188 -22.81 11.18 11.20
C SER A 188 -23.71 9.94 11.18
N THR A 189 -24.48 9.77 12.25
CA THR A 189 -25.57 8.80 12.37
C THR A 189 -26.92 9.37 11.90
N LYS A 190 -26.92 10.61 11.38
CA LYS A 190 -28.09 11.28 10.81
C LYS A 190 -28.13 11.10 9.30
N GLY A 191 -29.34 11.19 8.74
CA GLY A 191 -29.58 11.11 7.30
C GLY A 191 -30.48 9.92 6.94
N ARG A 192 -30.86 9.85 5.66
CA ARG A 192 -31.72 8.78 5.14
C ARG A 192 -30.98 7.44 5.04
N ARG A 193 -29.68 7.51 4.79
CA ARG A 193 -28.78 6.37 4.58
C ARG A 193 -27.40 6.72 5.13
N SER A 194 -26.66 5.70 5.58
CA SER A 194 -25.30 5.90 6.12
C SER A 194 -24.30 6.23 5.01
N VAL A 195 -23.40 7.20 5.27
CA VAL A 195 -22.34 7.62 4.33
C VAL A 195 -21.50 6.45 3.85
N ALA A 196 -21.21 5.48 4.72
CA ALA A 196 -20.49 4.26 4.36
C ALA A 196 -21.18 3.49 3.23
N SER A 197 -22.49 3.25 3.34
CA SER A 197 -23.23 2.55 2.30
C SER A 197 -23.38 3.36 1.01
N GLU A 198 -23.26 4.69 1.09
CA GLU A 198 -23.23 5.57 -0.08
C GLU A 198 -21.93 5.47 -0.86
N ILE A 199 -20.83 5.19 -0.16
CA ILE A 199 -19.48 5.10 -0.69
C ILE A 199 -19.12 3.64 -0.93
N ALA A 200 -19.27 3.20 -2.19
CA ALA A 200 -18.94 1.86 -2.63
C ALA A 200 -19.70 0.73 -1.92
N ASN A 201 -20.88 0.99 -1.36
CA ASN A 201 -21.65 0.02 -0.55
C ASN A 201 -20.86 -0.52 0.66
N GLY A 202 -20.25 0.39 1.44
CA GLY A 202 -19.47 0.04 2.62
C GLY A 202 -20.24 0.00 3.93
N ASP A 203 -19.51 -0.34 4.98
CA ASP A 203 -19.98 -0.36 6.36
C ASP A 203 -18.90 0.17 7.33
N PHE A 204 -19.00 -0.20 8.61
CA PHE A 204 -18.10 0.26 9.68
C PHE A 204 -17.48 -0.92 10.43
N ASP A 205 -17.24 -2.06 9.75
CA ASP A 205 -16.65 -3.27 10.36
C ASP A 205 -15.10 -3.30 10.32
N GLY A 206 -14.48 -2.22 9.83
CA GLY A 206 -13.04 -2.10 9.60
C GLY A 206 -12.66 -1.36 8.32
N ASP A 207 -13.65 -0.85 7.59
CA ASP A 207 -13.47 -0.10 6.35
C ASP A 207 -12.48 1.09 6.48
N MET A 208 -11.59 1.18 5.49
CA MET A 208 -10.61 2.26 5.38
C MET A 208 -11.03 3.26 4.30
N TYR A 209 -11.07 4.53 4.67
CA TYR A 209 -11.47 5.64 3.82
C TYR A 209 -10.27 6.49 3.44
N TRP A 210 -10.08 6.70 2.15
CA TRP A 210 -9.21 7.75 1.64
C TRP A 210 -9.87 9.11 1.91
N VAL A 211 -9.19 9.94 2.70
CA VAL A 211 -9.60 11.29 3.07
C VAL A 211 -8.57 12.27 2.53
N SER A 212 -9.00 13.25 1.74
CA SER A 212 -8.11 14.27 1.17
C SER A 212 -8.54 15.70 1.47
N ARG A 213 -7.58 16.51 1.90
CA ARG A 213 -7.66 17.96 2.05
C ARG A 213 -6.91 18.71 0.94
N ASN A 214 -6.50 18.01 -0.12
CA ASN A 214 -5.70 18.62 -1.17
C ASN A 214 -6.47 19.81 -1.80
N PRO A 215 -5.95 21.05 -1.73
CA PRO A 215 -6.70 22.23 -2.17
C PRO A 215 -7.06 22.22 -3.66
N GLN A 216 -6.20 21.65 -4.52
CA GLN A 216 -6.46 21.56 -5.96
C GLN A 216 -7.60 20.59 -6.25
N LEU A 217 -7.65 19.45 -5.54
CA LEU A 217 -8.76 18.51 -5.63
C LEU A 217 -10.07 19.13 -5.13
N LEU A 218 -10.06 19.78 -3.95
CA LEU A 218 -11.24 20.43 -3.37
C LEU A 218 -11.81 21.58 -4.23
N THR A 219 -10.96 22.18 -5.06
CA THR A 219 -11.36 23.27 -5.97
C THR A 219 -11.88 22.75 -7.30
N SER A 220 -11.28 21.68 -7.82
CA SER A 220 -11.55 21.18 -9.18
C SER A 220 -12.63 20.10 -9.23
N PHE A 221 -12.74 19.27 -8.19
CA PHE A 221 -13.62 18.11 -8.17
C PHE A 221 -15.10 18.52 -7.98
N LYS A 222 -15.98 17.91 -8.78
CA LYS A 222 -17.43 18.06 -8.73
C LYS A 222 -18.06 16.72 -8.36
N ALA A 223 -18.75 16.69 -7.22
CA ALA A 223 -19.45 15.50 -6.75
C ALA A 223 -20.61 15.11 -7.68
N SER A 224 -20.80 13.80 -7.86
CA SER A 224 -21.99 13.24 -8.51
C SER A 224 -23.00 12.79 -7.46
N LYS A 225 -24.20 12.40 -7.90
CA LYS A 225 -25.19 11.81 -6.99
C LYS A 225 -24.63 10.52 -6.36
N PRO A 226 -24.79 10.31 -5.04
CA PRO A 226 -24.35 9.10 -4.38
C PRO A 226 -24.90 7.84 -5.03
N TRP A 227 -24.21 6.71 -4.87
CA TRP A 227 -24.67 5.44 -5.44
C TRP A 227 -26.03 5.06 -4.86
N GLU A 228 -27.00 4.85 -5.73
CA GLU A 228 -28.26 4.19 -5.42
C GLU A 228 -28.40 3.00 -6.37
N ARG A 229 -28.86 1.87 -5.84
CA ARG A 229 -29.05 0.66 -6.61
C ARG A 229 -30.15 0.85 -7.65
N ILE A 230 -29.84 0.60 -8.92
CA ILE A 230 -30.79 0.66 -10.03
C ILE A 230 -31.20 -0.75 -10.45
N TYR A 231 -30.22 -1.65 -10.53
CA TYR A 231 -30.37 -3.05 -10.91
C TYR A 231 -30.10 -3.96 -9.71
N SER A 232 -30.88 -5.03 -9.58
CA SER A 232 -30.67 -6.03 -8.53
C SER A 232 -30.57 -7.40 -9.14
N THR A 233 -29.51 -8.14 -8.77
CA THR A 233 -29.44 -9.56 -9.07
C THR A 233 -30.56 -10.28 -8.30
N PRO A 234 -31.38 -11.12 -8.96
CA PRO A 234 -32.38 -11.93 -8.28
C PRO A 234 -31.74 -12.84 -7.22
N ASN A 235 -32.46 -13.06 -6.12
CA ASN A 235 -32.02 -14.01 -5.12
C ASN A 235 -32.02 -15.42 -5.72
N ALA A 236 -30.92 -16.15 -5.53
CA ALA A 236 -30.90 -17.56 -5.84
C ALA A 236 -31.86 -18.28 -4.90
N PHE A 237 -32.57 -19.29 -5.40
CA PHE A 237 -33.40 -20.13 -4.55
C PHE A 237 -32.52 -20.86 -3.53
N SER A 238 -32.65 -20.52 -2.25
CA SER A 238 -31.92 -21.16 -1.16
C SER A 238 -32.90 -21.65 -0.10
N LYS A 239 -32.79 -22.93 0.26
CA LYS A 239 -33.51 -23.49 1.42
C LYS A 239 -32.96 -22.90 2.72
N LYS A 240 -33.83 -22.64 3.70
CA LYS A 240 -33.39 -22.21 5.03
C LYS A 240 -32.68 -23.36 5.76
N PRO A 241 -31.76 -23.09 6.71
CA PRO A 241 -31.12 -24.13 7.50
C PRO A 241 -32.11 -25.09 8.18
N SER A 242 -33.27 -24.57 8.58
CA SER A 242 -34.38 -25.33 9.20
C SER A 242 -35.13 -26.27 8.25
N GLU A 243 -34.91 -26.17 6.94
CA GLU A 243 -35.59 -26.96 5.90
C GLU A 243 -34.78 -28.20 5.49
N PHE A 244 -33.59 -28.40 6.08
CA PHE A 244 -32.78 -29.59 5.86
C PHE A 244 -33.06 -30.65 6.92
N SER A 245 -33.33 -31.88 6.46
CA SER A 245 -33.76 -32.99 7.33
C SER A 245 -32.61 -33.61 8.12
N SER A 246 -31.36 -33.49 7.63
CA SER A 246 -30.17 -34.00 8.32
C SER A 246 -29.04 -32.97 8.37
N LYS A 247 -28.13 -33.15 9.34
CA LYS A 247 -26.97 -32.30 9.54
C LYS A 247 -25.95 -32.49 8.41
N GLU A 248 -25.80 -33.70 7.90
CA GLU A 248 -24.89 -34.03 6.81
C GLU A 248 -25.33 -33.39 5.48
N GLU A 249 -26.64 -33.34 5.21
CA GLU A 249 -27.19 -32.65 4.04
C GLU A 249 -26.94 -31.14 4.12
N LEU A 250 -27.15 -30.56 5.31
CA LEU A 250 -26.86 -29.15 5.59
C LEU A 250 -25.37 -28.83 5.37
N GLU A 251 -24.46 -29.63 5.94
CA GLU A 251 -23.02 -29.45 5.79
C GLU A 251 -22.60 -29.57 4.32
N HIS A 252 -23.10 -30.57 3.60
CA HIS A 252 -22.80 -30.75 2.18
C HIS A 252 -23.27 -29.56 1.33
N GLN A 253 -24.48 -29.07 1.55
CA GLN A 253 -25.02 -27.90 0.85
C GLN A 253 -24.24 -26.63 1.19
N TYR A 254 -23.83 -26.48 2.46
CA TYR A 254 -22.97 -25.37 2.89
C TYR A 254 -21.62 -25.37 2.16
N PHE A 255 -20.94 -26.53 2.09
CA PHE A 255 -19.70 -26.66 1.32
C PHE A 255 -19.89 -26.38 -0.18
N GLN A 256 -20.98 -26.86 -0.78
CA GLN A 256 -21.28 -26.56 -2.19
C GLN A 256 -21.50 -25.06 -2.42
N LEU A 257 -22.25 -24.39 -1.53
CA LEU A 257 -22.50 -22.95 -1.62
C LEU A 257 -21.20 -22.15 -1.43
N PHE A 258 -20.36 -22.54 -0.48
CA PHE A 258 -19.03 -21.97 -0.28
C PHE A 258 -18.15 -22.09 -1.53
N LEU A 259 -18.08 -23.27 -2.16
CA LEU A 259 -17.31 -23.46 -3.38
C LEU A 259 -17.85 -22.65 -4.56
N ARG A 260 -19.17 -22.51 -4.69
CA ARG A 260 -19.80 -21.68 -5.73
C ARG A 260 -19.52 -20.19 -5.52
N THR A 261 -19.61 -19.70 -4.30
CA THR A 261 -19.34 -18.30 -3.96
C THR A 261 -17.86 -17.95 -4.11
N CYS A 262 -16.95 -18.89 -3.82
CA CYS A 262 -15.52 -18.70 -4.10
C CYS A 262 -15.22 -18.42 -5.59
N LYS A 263 -16.02 -18.97 -6.52
CA LYS A 263 -15.88 -18.72 -7.96
C LYS A 263 -16.35 -17.32 -8.39
N GLN A 264 -17.09 -16.59 -7.54
CA GLN A 264 -17.59 -15.24 -7.86
C GLN A 264 -16.51 -14.16 -7.84
N ARG A 265 -15.31 -14.46 -7.32
CA ARG A 265 -14.13 -13.60 -7.45
C ARG A 265 -13.83 -13.23 -8.90
N ASN A 266 -14.10 -14.15 -9.83
CA ASN A 266 -13.93 -13.90 -11.25
C ASN A 266 -14.95 -12.88 -11.79
N VAL A 267 -16.18 -12.88 -11.27
CA VAL A 267 -17.25 -11.97 -11.68
C VAL A 267 -16.92 -10.54 -11.27
N MET A 268 -16.46 -10.34 -10.02
CA MET A 268 -16.00 -9.03 -9.54
C MET A 268 -14.88 -8.46 -10.42
N GLY A 269 -13.88 -9.28 -10.74
CA GLY A 269 -12.77 -8.86 -11.60
C GLY A 269 -13.22 -8.47 -13.00
N VAL A 270 -14.09 -9.27 -13.62
CA VAL A 270 -14.63 -8.98 -14.97
C VAL A 270 -15.46 -7.70 -14.99
N ALA A 271 -16.31 -7.48 -13.98
CA ALA A 271 -17.13 -6.27 -13.88
C ALA A 271 -16.24 -5.02 -13.70
N ALA A 272 -15.26 -5.07 -12.79
CA ALA A 272 -14.34 -3.97 -12.55
C ALA A 272 -13.46 -3.65 -13.78
N ASP A 273 -12.94 -4.67 -14.46
CA ASP A 273 -12.12 -4.49 -15.65
C ASP A 273 -12.94 -3.92 -16.82
N SER A 274 -14.17 -4.40 -17.01
CA SER A 274 -15.08 -3.89 -18.03
C SER A 274 -15.47 -2.45 -17.74
N TRP A 275 -15.77 -2.13 -16.47
CA TRP A 275 -16.04 -0.77 -16.03
C TRP A 275 -14.87 0.16 -16.33
N LEU A 276 -13.64 -0.25 -16.00
CA LEU A 276 -12.45 0.58 -16.22
C LEU A 276 -12.18 0.81 -17.71
N ALA A 277 -12.40 -0.19 -18.55
CA ALA A 277 -12.26 -0.06 -20.00
C ALA A 277 -13.30 0.88 -20.62
N ILE A 278 -14.55 0.85 -20.14
CA ILE A 278 -15.61 1.74 -20.61
C ILE A 278 -15.36 3.16 -20.08
N MET A 279 -14.95 3.31 -18.82
CA MET A 279 -14.60 4.59 -18.22
C MET A 279 -13.46 5.28 -18.97
N ASP A 280 -12.43 4.54 -19.37
CA ASP A 280 -11.33 5.07 -20.16
C ASP A 280 -11.79 5.66 -21.50
N ARG A 281 -12.67 4.92 -22.20
CA ARG A 281 -13.29 5.41 -23.44
C ARG A 281 -14.18 6.63 -23.18
N LEU A 282 -14.93 6.64 -22.08
CA LEU A 282 -15.80 7.74 -21.70
C LEU A 282 -15.00 9.05 -21.51
N LEU A 283 -13.83 8.95 -20.88
CA LEU A 283 -12.92 10.07 -20.65
C LEU A 283 -12.19 10.57 -21.90
N THR A 284 -12.11 9.75 -22.96
CA THR A 284 -11.40 10.09 -24.21
C THR A 284 -12.34 10.50 -25.35
N LEU A 285 -13.63 10.20 -25.23
CA LEU A 285 -14.66 10.58 -26.20
C LEU A 285 -14.86 12.11 -26.24
N GLY A 286 -14.81 12.68 -27.44
CA GLY A 286 -15.12 14.09 -27.68
C GLY A 286 -16.57 14.46 -27.33
N ASP A 287 -16.82 15.76 -27.15
CA ASP A 287 -18.11 16.27 -26.63
C ASP A 287 -19.29 16.14 -27.61
N CYS A 288 -19.03 15.86 -28.88
CA CYS A 288 -20.05 15.70 -29.91
C CYS A 288 -20.80 14.35 -29.89
N ARG A 289 -20.44 13.42 -29.00
CA ARG A 289 -20.97 12.04 -28.95
C ARG A 289 -21.85 11.80 -27.71
N THR A 290 -22.85 12.65 -27.49
CA THR A 290 -23.67 12.65 -26.27
C THR A 290 -24.42 11.32 -26.06
N ASP A 291 -25.05 10.77 -27.10
CA ASP A 291 -25.84 9.53 -26.98
C ASP A 291 -24.97 8.32 -26.63
N GLU A 292 -23.78 8.22 -27.22
CA GLU A 292 -22.79 7.17 -26.91
C GLU A 292 -22.32 7.29 -25.45
N LYS A 293 -22.00 8.51 -25.00
CA LYS A 293 -21.61 8.77 -23.61
C LYS A 293 -22.71 8.37 -22.62
N GLU A 294 -23.97 8.66 -22.94
CA GLU A 294 -25.09 8.33 -22.06
C GLU A 294 -25.34 6.82 -21.99
N HIS A 295 -25.30 6.13 -23.13
CA HIS A 295 -25.36 4.67 -23.18
C HIS A 295 -24.24 4.03 -22.35
N MET A 296 -23.00 4.52 -22.49
CA MET A 296 -21.86 4.03 -21.70
C MET A 296 -22.05 4.23 -20.20
N LYS A 297 -22.57 5.38 -19.76
CA LYS A 297 -22.87 5.60 -18.34
C LYS A 297 -23.91 4.60 -17.82
N MET A 298 -24.97 4.34 -18.58
CA MET A 298 -25.98 3.36 -18.19
C MET A 298 -25.39 1.95 -18.07
N THR A 299 -24.57 1.54 -19.03
CA THR A 299 -23.81 0.27 -18.98
C THR A 299 -22.91 0.21 -17.76
N MET A 300 -22.21 1.30 -17.44
CA MET A 300 -21.34 1.39 -16.26
C MET A 300 -22.13 1.30 -14.95
N LEU A 301 -23.30 1.96 -14.84
CA LEU A 301 -24.16 1.87 -13.66
C LEU A 301 -24.61 0.42 -13.40
N HIS A 302 -24.95 -0.31 -14.47
CA HIS A 302 -25.29 -1.73 -14.35
C HIS A 302 -24.09 -2.58 -13.90
N LEU A 303 -22.90 -2.34 -14.46
CA LEU A 303 -21.66 -3.00 -14.02
C LEU A 303 -21.32 -2.72 -12.56
N VAL A 304 -21.56 -1.50 -12.07
CA VAL A 304 -21.36 -1.10 -10.66
C VAL A 304 -22.29 -1.90 -9.75
N ASP A 305 -23.58 -1.99 -10.09
CA ASP A 305 -24.55 -2.77 -9.29
C ASP A 305 -24.18 -4.26 -9.25
N ILE A 306 -23.74 -4.83 -10.38
CA ILE A 306 -23.22 -6.19 -10.45
C ILE A 306 -21.96 -6.36 -9.59
N TYR A 307 -21.05 -5.40 -9.62
CA TYR A 307 -19.82 -5.43 -8.84
C TYR A 307 -20.11 -5.44 -7.34
N TYR A 308 -21.00 -4.58 -6.86
CA TYR A 308 -21.40 -4.54 -5.45
C TYR A 308 -22.21 -5.77 -5.03
N ASP A 309 -23.09 -6.29 -5.89
CA ASP A 309 -23.75 -7.58 -5.63
C ASP A 309 -22.73 -8.72 -5.53
N ALA A 310 -21.70 -8.73 -6.38
CA ALA A 310 -20.68 -9.77 -6.39
C ALA A 310 -19.75 -9.71 -5.15
N LEU A 311 -19.50 -8.52 -4.61
CA LEU A 311 -18.79 -8.34 -3.34
C LEU A 311 -19.56 -8.99 -2.17
N ASP A 312 -20.88 -8.77 -2.11
CA ASP A 312 -21.74 -9.31 -1.07
C ASP A 312 -22.29 -10.71 -1.38
N ALA A 313 -21.93 -11.30 -2.51
CA ALA A 313 -22.52 -12.56 -2.96
C ALA A 313 -22.16 -13.75 -2.04
N SER A 314 -20.99 -13.71 -1.39
CA SER A 314 -20.61 -14.69 -0.36
C SER A 314 -21.46 -14.62 0.91
N LYS A 315 -21.96 -13.41 1.25
CA LYS A 315 -22.82 -13.16 2.42
C LYS A 315 -24.30 -13.39 2.09
N SER A 316 -24.71 -12.99 0.88
CA SER A 316 -26.12 -13.01 0.45
C SER A 316 -26.55 -14.30 -0.27
N GLY A 317 -25.60 -15.13 -0.71
CA GLY A 317 -25.88 -16.35 -1.48
C GLY A 317 -26.40 -16.09 -2.90
N LYS A 318 -26.42 -14.84 -3.37
CA LYS A 318 -26.83 -14.48 -4.73
C LYS A 318 -25.92 -15.11 -5.76
N LYS A 319 -26.48 -15.57 -6.88
CA LYS A 319 -25.69 -16.01 -8.04
C LYS A 319 -25.56 -14.84 -9.02
N VAL A 320 -24.41 -14.18 -8.99
CA VAL A 320 -24.12 -13.02 -9.82
C VAL A 320 -23.37 -13.46 -11.08
N GLU A 321 -23.79 -12.96 -12.24
CA GLU A 321 -23.14 -13.17 -13.54
C GLU A 321 -23.07 -11.82 -14.27
N VAL A 322 -22.00 -11.57 -15.03
CA VAL A 322 -21.91 -10.38 -15.90
C VAL A 322 -22.47 -10.76 -17.27
N PRO A 323 -23.59 -10.17 -17.74
CA PRO A 323 -24.09 -10.38 -19.10
C PRO A 323 -23.03 -10.03 -20.15
N ASP A 324 -23.02 -10.77 -21.26
CA ASP A 324 -22.01 -10.58 -22.33
C ASP A 324 -22.07 -9.17 -22.93
N GLU A 325 -23.27 -8.57 -23.02
CA GLU A 325 -23.50 -7.21 -23.53
C GLU A 325 -22.81 -6.12 -22.69
N LEU A 326 -22.55 -6.38 -21.41
CA LEU A 326 -21.87 -5.43 -20.53
C LEU A 326 -20.35 -5.61 -20.52
N ARG A 327 -19.83 -6.69 -21.11
CA ARG A 327 -18.39 -7.00 -21.06
C ARG A 327 -17.65 -6.14 -22.08
N ALA A 328 -16.51 -5.61 -21.67
CA ALA A 328 -15.61 -4.93 -22.58
C ALA A 328 -14.90 -5.96 -23.49
N GLU A 329 -15.00 -5.77 -24.81
CA GLU A 329 -14.29 -6.60 -25.80
C GLU A 329 -12.82 -6.21 -25.96
N MET A 330 -12.53 -4.91 -25.81
CA MET A 330 -11.18 -4.35 -25.91
C MET A 330 -10.84 -3.55 -24.65
N PHE A 331 -9.59 -3.64 -24.24
CA PHE A 331 -9.08 -2.98 -23.04
C PHE A 331 -8.03 -1.92 -23.39
N PRO A 332 -7.89 -0.85 -22.60
CA PRO A 332 -6.83 0.10 -22.82
C PRO A 332 -5.46 -0.56 -22.61
N HIS A 333 -4.45 -0.13 -23.37
CA HIS A 333 -3.12 -0.75 -23.42
C HIS A 333 -2.42 -0.86 -22.05
N TYR A 334 -2.69 0.07 -21.13
CA TYR A 334 -2.13 0.06 -19.77
C TYR A 334 -2.66 -1.07 -18.87
N MET A 335 -3.69 -1.81 -19.31
CA MET A 335 -4.18 -3.02 -18.63
C MET A 335 -3.45 -4.29 -19.08
N GLU A 336 -2.54 -4.19 -20.07
CA GLU A 336 -1.69 -5.29 -20.53
C GLU A 336 -2.47 -6.57 -20.93
N ARG A 337 -3.70 -6.40 -21.46
CA ARG A 337 -4.53 -7.49 -22.00
C ARG A 337 -4.16 -7.82 -23.45
N VAL A 338 -4.60 -9.00 -23.92
CA VAL A 338 -4.36 -9.47 -25.30
C VAL A 338 -5.04 -8.55 -26.32
N SER A 339 -6.36 -8.37 -26.19
CA SER A 339 -7.14 -7.45 -27.02
C SER A 339 -7.09 -6.04 -26.46
N LYS A 340 -6.35 -5.15 -27.12
CA LYS A 340 -6.10 -3.80 -26.60
C LYS A 340 -6.21 -2.68 -27.63
N TYR A 341 -6.56 -1.47 -27.17
CA TYR A 341 -6.48 -0.21 -27.91
C TYR A 341 -5.51 0.76 -27.25
N GLN A 342 -4.97 1.71 -28.01
CA GLN A 342 -4.12 2.77 -27.46
C GLN A 342 -4.99 3.84 -26.80
N SER A 343 -4.91 3.95 -25.48
CA SER A 343 -5.65 4.95 -24.72
C SER A 343 -4.92 6.30 -24.71
N THR A 344 -5.67 7.37 -24.91
CA THR A 344 -5.21 8.76 -24.77
C THR A 344 -5.66 9.38 -23.44
N SER A 345 -6.25 8.59 -22.54
CA SER A 345 -6.68 9.04 -21.23
C SER A 345 -5.47 9.36 -20.33
N VAL A 346 -5.74 9.97 -19.17
CA VAL A 346 -4.73 10.23 -18.15
C VAL A 346 -4.00 8.94 -17.74
N LEU A 347 -4.72 7.81 -17.61
CA LEU A 347 -4.12 6.52 -17.25
C LEU A 347 -3.21 5.98 -18.35
N GLY A 348 -3.61 6.13 -19.62
CA GLY A 348 -2.78 5.81 -20.78
C GLY A 348 -1.49 6.63 -20.82
N ILE A 349 -1.59 7.95 -20.63
CA ILE A 349 -0.45 8.86 -20.60
C ILE A 349 0.51 8.53 -19.44
N ILE A 350 -0.02 8.26 -18.24
CA ILE A 350 0.78 7.85 -17.08
C ILE A 350 1.59 6.59 -17.43
N TYR A 351 0.92 5.57 -17.95
CA TYR A 351 1.55 4.30 -18.29
C TYR A 351 2.67 4.48 -19.32
N ASP A 352 2.41 5.20 -20.41
CA ASP A 352 3.38 5.45 -21.47
C ASP A 352 4.58 6.25 -20.96
N THR A 353 4.34 7.28 -20.15
CA THR A 353 5.40 8.12 -19.57
C THR A 353 6.34 7.32 -18.67
N VAL A 354 5.78 6.43 -17.83
CA VAL A 354 6.59 5.56 -16.96
C VAL A 354 7.34 4.50 -17.77
N GLN A 355 6.72 3.94 -18.80
CA GLN A 355 7.33 2.94 -19.68
C GLN A 355 8.51 3.52 -20.47
N LEU A 356 8.38 4.74 -21.01
CA LEU A 356 9.45 5.45 -21.72
C LEU A 356 10.60 5.85 -20.80
N GLY A 357 10.31 6.11 -19.52
CA GLY A 357 11.29 6.58 -18.55
C GLY A 357 12.15 5.48 -17.91
N GLN A 358 12.07 4.22 -18.35
CA GLN A 358 12.86 3.13 -17.78
C GLN A 358 14.33 3.24 -18.23
N PRO A 359 15.28 3.51 -17.32
CA PRO A 359 16.69 3.43 -17.64
C PRO A 359 17.05 1.96 -17.91
N GLU A 360 18.00 1.74 -18.82
CA GLU A 360 18.64 0.44 -19.00
C GLU A 360 19.24 -0.02 -17.65
N GLU A 361 19.10 -1.30 -17.33
CA GLU A 361 19.65 -1.88 -16.10
C GLU A 361 21.18 -1.77 -16.14
N SER A 362 21.74 -0.69 -15.61
CA SER A 362 23.18 -0.55 -15.44
C SER A 362 23.65 -1.55 -14.39
N SER A 363 24.53 -2.49 -14.76
CA SER A 363 25.26 -3.33 -13.82
C SER A 363 26.01 -2.44 -12.83
N ILE A 364 25.74 -2.60 -11.54
CA ILE A 364 26.60 -1.99 -10.51
C ILE A 364 27.85 -2.88 -10.46
N GLU A 365 28.96 -2.38 -10.99
CA GLU A 365 30.25 -3.09 -11.03
C GLU A 365 31.22 -2.64 -9.92
N ASP A 366 30.79 -1.69 -9.09
CA ASP A 366 31.56 -1.23 -7.94
C ASP A 366 31.30 -2.12 -6.71
N PHE A 367 32.39 -2.54 -6.07
CA PHE A 367 32.42 -3.33 -4.83
C PHE A 367 33.31 -2.69 -3.77
N THR A 368 33.59 -1.39 -3.92
CA THR A 368 34.46 -0.63 -3.02
C THR A 368 33.87 -0.61 -1.62
N LYS A 369 34.69 -1.03 -0.65
CA LYS A 369 34.34 -1.01 0.77
C LYS A 369 34.51 0.40 1.34
N LEU A 370 33.73 0.75 2.35
CA LEU A 370 33.92 2.00 3.07
C LEU A 370 35.23 1.95 3.87
N SER A 371 36.13 2.91 3.63
CA SER A 371 37.45 2.97 4.28
C SER A 371 37.36 3.02 5.81
N CYS A 372 36.35 3.69 6.35
CA CYS A 372 36.11 3.75 7.80
C CYS A 372 35.78 2.39 8.44
N PHE A 373 35.42 1.38 7.63
CA PHE A 373 35.12 0.02 8.09
C PHE A 373 36.35 -0.90 8.06
N ASP A 374 37.50 -0.45 7.52
CA ASP A 374 38.78 -1.17 7.54
C ASP A 374 39.47 -1.08 8.92
N ALA A 375 38.69 -1.21 10.00
CA ALA A 375 39.22 -1.26 11.36
C ALA A 375 39.82 -2.63 11.69
N GLU A 376 40.73 -2.68 12.67
CA GLU A 376 41.26 -3.94 13.17
C GLU A 376 40.17 -4.74 13.91
N ILE A 377 39.82 -5.89 13.36
CA ILE A 377 38.83 -6.82 13.94
C ILE A 377 39.57 -8.11 14.33
N PRO A 378 39.33 -8.66 15.53
CA PRO A 378 39.96 -9.90 15.96
C PRO A 378 39.75 -11.06 14.96
N HIS A 379 40.82 -11.80 14.68
CA HIS A 379 40.80 -12.86 13.65
C HIS A 379 39.72 -13.94 13.91
N TYR A 380 39.50 -14.30 15.17
CA TYR A 380 38.47 -15.29 15.54
C TYR A 380 37.06 -14.82 15.17
N VAL A 381 36.78 -13.51 15.25
CA VAL A 381 35.48 -12.92 14.88
C VAL A 381 35.30 -12.98 13.36
N LYS A 382 36.33 -12.61 12.60
CA LYS A 382 36.32 -12.71 11.12
C LYS A 382 36.03 -14.14 10.66
N LEU A 383 36.72 -15.12 11.26
CA LEU A 383 36.53 -16.54 10.91
C LEU A 383 35.11 -17.02 11.27
N ARG A 384 34.63 -16.68 12.47
CA ARG A 384 33.28 -17.03 12.93
C ARG A 384 32.20 -16.56 11.97
N TRP A 385 32.25 -15.28 11.56
CA TRP A 385 31.23 -14.72 10.67
C TRP A 385 31.41 -15.12 9.21
N LYS A 386 32.62 -15.49 8.77
CA LYS A 386 32.81 -16.12 7.47
C LYS A 386 32.08 -17.48 7.39
N VAL A 387 32.28 -18.33 8.40
CA VAL A 387 31.56 -19.61 8.51
C VAL A 387 30.05 -19.39 8.71
N GLY A 388 29.68 -18.43 9.56
CA GLY A 388 28.29 -18.06 9.78
C GLY A 388 27.58 -17.57 8.50
N TYR A 389 28.27 -16.78 7.67
CA TYR A 389 27.73 -16.32 6.39
C TYR A 389 27.57 -17.48 5.39
N ASP A 390 28.51 -18.43 5.35
CA ASP A 390 28.38 -19.62 4.52
C ASP A 390 27.19 -20.50 4.94
N ALA A 391 26.95 -20.63 6.24
CA ALA A 391 25.75 -21.30 6.78
C ALA A 391 24.48 -20.52 6.40
N TYR A 392 24.47 -19.20 6.59
CA TYR A 392 23.35 -18.34 6.21
C TYR A 392 22.98 -18.52 4.74
N ARG A 393 23.97 -18.57 3.83
CA ARG A 393 23.70 -18.71 2.40
C ARG A 393 22.98 -20.03 2.09
N LYS A 394 23.34 -21.12 2.77
CA LYS A 394 22.67 -22.43 2.62
C LYS A 394 21.25 -22.39 3.19
N GLU A 395 21.10 -21.94 4.43
CA GLU A 395 19.81 -21.84 5.11
C GLU A 395 18.83 -20.92 4.35
N MET A 396 19.32 -19.78 3.85
CA MET A 396 18.52 -18.85 3.06
C MET A 396 18.10 -19.46 1.71
N GLN A 397 18.98 -20.21 1.06
CA GLN A 397 18.65 -20.90 -0.19
C GLN A 397 17.59 -21.99 0.05
N GLU A 398 17.70 -22.74 1.14
CA GLU A 398 16.70 -23.73 1.56
C GLU A 398 15.36 -23.07 1.88
N ALA A 399 15.36 -21.95 2.60
CA ALA A 399 14.16 -21.19 2.94
C ALA A 399 13.44 -20.65 1.69
N LEU A 400 14.18 -20.07 0.74
CA LEU A 400 13.61 -19.56 -0.51
C LEU A 400 13.07 -20.68 -1.42
N ASN A 401 13.61 -21.90 -1.31
CA ASN A 401 13.15 -23.07 -2.05
C ASN A 401 12.04 -23.86 -1.33
N SER A 402 11.63 -23.42 -0.13
CA SER A 402 10.54 -24.08 0.60
C SER A 402 9.20 -23.81 -0.09
N GLY A 403 8.42 -24.87 -0.31
CA GLY A 403 7.15 -24.79 -1.05
C GLY A 403 6.02 -24.07 -0.28
N ASN A 404 6.16 -23.91 1.03
CA ASN A 404 5.18 -23.23 1.89
C ASN A 404 5.80 -21.92 2.40
N GLU A 405 5.27 -20.79 1.93
CA GLU A 405 5.58 -19.43 2.41
C GLU A 405 7.09 -19.07 2.49
N PRO A 406 7.79 -18.98 1.35
CA PRO A 406 9.24 -18.73 1.31
C PRO A 406 9.66 -17.40 1.96
N ASN A 407 8.78 -16.38 1.94
CA ASN A 407 9.05 -15.09 2.57
C ASN A 407 9.13 -15.21 4.10
N HIS A 408 8.19 -15.92 4.72
CA HIS A 408 8.19 -16.13 6.16
C HIS A 408 9.44 -16.91 6.60
N ALA A 409 9.79 -17.98 5.87
CA ALA A 409 10.99 -18.75 6.14
C ALA A 409 12.27 -17.89 6.02
N ALA A 410 12.37 -17.03 4.99
CA ALA A 410 13.49 -16.12 4.82
C ALA A 410 13.59 -15.07 5.95
N ASP A 411 12.47 -14.60 6.46
CA ASP A 411 12.45 -13.67 7.59
C ASP A 411 12.89 -14.34 8.90
N GLU A 412 12.50 -15.60 9.13
CA GLU A 412 12.98 -16.38 10.28
C GLU A 412 14.49 -16.62 10.23
N VAL A 413 15.04 -16.94 9.05
CA VAL A 413 16.51 -17.01 8.87
C VAL A 413 17.14 -15.66 9.22
N THR A 414 16.59 -14.55 8.73
CA THR A 414 17.13 -13.21 9.04
C THR A 414 17.11 -12.92 10.55
N LYS A 415 15.99 -13.21 11.22
CA LYS A 415 15.83 -13.03 12.67
C LYS A 415 16.82 -13.88 13.46
N LYS A 416 17.11 -15.10 13.03
CA LYS A 416 18.14 -15.97 13.65
C LYS A 416 19.50 -15.28 13.65
N TYR A 417 19.96 -14.76 12.51
CA TYR A 417 21.27 -14.10 12.43
C TYR A 417 21.30 -12.73 13.12
N LYS A 418 20.18 -11.98 13.17
CA LYS A 418 20.04 -10.79 14.02
C LYS A 418 20.22 -11.14 15.50
N LYS A 419 19.54 -12.19 15.98
CA LYS A 419 19.70 -12.68 17.36
C LYS A 419 21.13 -13.15 17.66
N MET A 420 21.81 -13.78 16.71
CA MET A 420 23.22 -14.14 16.87
C MET A 420 24.13 -12.91 16.98
N LEU A 421 23.84 -11.84 16.23
CA LEU A 421 24.60 -10.59 16.26
C LEU A 421 24.29 -9.73 17.49
N TYR A 422 23.03 -9.52 17.84
CA TYR A 422 22.64 -8.59 18.91
C TYR A 422 22.39 -9.30 20.25
N GLY A 423 22.20 -10.61 20.27
CA GLY A 423 21.64 -11.30 21.44
C GLY A 423 20.15 -10.98 21.67
N ALA A 424 19.55 -10.17 20.80
CA ALA A 424 18.18 -9.67 20.88
C ALA A 424 17.59 -9.55 19.46
N SER A 425 16.34 -9.09 19.36
CA SER A 425 15.70 -8.94 18.04
C SER A 425 16.27 -7.75 17.26
N GLU A 426 16.56 -6.65 17.97
CA GLU A 426 17.14 -5.43 17.42
C GLU A 426 18.33 -4.93 18.27
N LEU A 427 19.07 -3.96 17.74
CA LEU A 427 20.26 -3.41 18.38
C LEU A 427 19.93 -2.68 19.69
N GLU A 428 18.80 -2.00 19.74
CA GLU A 428 18.33 -1.20 20.88
C GLU A 428 18.02 -2.06 22.12
N GLU A 429 17.72 -3.34 21.91
CA GLU A 429 17.42 -4.32 22.96
C GLU A 429 18.65 -5.12 23.39
N SER A 430 19.81 -4.85 22.80
CA SER A 430 21.01 -5.64 23.03
C SER A 430 21.66 -5.32 24.38
N GLU A 431 21.89 -6.36 25.19
CA GLU A 431 22.72 -6.28 26.41
C GLU A 431 24.22 -6.49 26.13
N ARG A 432 24.59 -6.76 24.87
CA ARG A 432 25.99 -7.01 24.50
C ARG A 432 26.79 -5.70 24.50
N LYS A 433 28.09 -5.81 24.76
CA LYS A 433 29.01 -4.67 24.63
C LYS A 433 29.04 -4.17 23.18
N MET A 434 28.89 -2.86 22.99
CA MET A 434 28.87 -2.26 21.65
C MET A 434 30.13 -2.53 20.83
N GLU A 435 31.30 -2.60 21.47
CA GLU A 435 32.55 -2.98 20.82
C GLU A 435 32.49 -4.37 20.17
N ASP A 436 31.91 -5.35 20.87
CA ASP A 436 31.74 -6.71 20.34
C ASP A 436 30.74 -6.74 19.18
N ILE A 437 29.66 -5.96 19.30
CA ILE A 437 28.66 -5.82 18.23
C ILE A 437 29.28 -5.18 16.99
N TYR A 438 30.12 -4.14 17.15
CA TYR A 438 30.79 -3.50 16.04
C TYR A 438 31.80 -4.42 15.36
N ASN A 439 32.59 -5.16 16.14
CA ASN A 439 33.50 -6.18 15.59
C ASN A 439 32.75 -7.23 14.76
N ASP A 440 31.60 -7.69 15.27
CA ASP A 440 30.75 -8.64 14.57
C ASP A 440 30.13 -8.05 13.29
N ALA A 441 29.59 -6.84 13.38
CA ALA A 441 28.98 -6.13 12.26
C ALA A 441 29.99 -5.89 11.12
N LEU A 442 31.20 -5.44 11.45
CA LEU A 442 32.27 -5.24 10.47
C LEU A 442 32.75 -6.58 9.87
N ALA A 443 32.83 -7.64 10.67
CA ALA A 443 33.17 -8.97 10.14
C ALA A 443 32.11 -9.48 9.15
N ILE A 444 30.82 -9.27 9.42
CA ILE A 444 29.73 -9.56 8.46
C ILE A 444 29.89 -8.71 7.20
N TYR A 445 30.15 -7.41 7.34
CA TYR A 445 30.36 -6.51 6.21
C TYR A 445 31.51 -6.98 5.31
N HIS A 446 32.68 -7.29 5.86
CA HIS A 446 33.78 -7.78 5.04
C HIS A 446 33.47 -9.14 4.39
N ALA A 447 32.94 -10.11 5.14
CA ALA A 447 32.64 -11.45 4.61
C ALA A 447 31.65 -11.40 3.43
N THR A 448 30.63 -10.53 3.52
CA THR A 448 29.63 -10.35 2.45
C THR A 448 30.20 -9.63 1.24
N TYR A 449 30.96 -8.56 1.42
CA TYR A 449 31.52 -7.78 0.31
C TYR A 449 32.61 -8.57 -0.42
N ASP A 450 33.43 -9.34 0.29
CA ASP A 450 34.42 -10.23 -0.34
C ASP A 450 33.74 -11.30 -1.20
N HIS A 451 32.62 -11.86 -0.70
CA HIS A 451 31.84 -12.83 -1.47
C HIS A 451 31.09 -12.21 -2.65
N ALA A 452 30.55 -10.99 -2.48
CA ALA A 452 29.90 -10.24 -3.55
C ALA A 452 30.89 -9.96 -4.68
N LYS A 453 32.09 -9.47 -4.32
CA LYS A 453 33.20 -9.21 -5.25
C LYS A 453 33.67 -10.50 -5.94
N SER A 454 33.83 -11.61 -5.22
CA SER A 454 34.26 -12.88 -5.82
C SER A 454 33.25 -13.47 -6.80
N ARG A 455 31.98 -13.05 -6.72
CA ARG A 455 30.89 -13.55 -7.57
C ARG A 455 30.42 -12.53 -8.62
N GLY A 456 30.88 -11.28 -8.55
CA GLY A 456 30.39 -10.20 -9.39
C GLY A 456 28.91 -9.86 -9.15
N GLU A 457 28.39 -10.06 -7.92
CA GLU A 457 26.97 -9.88 -7.62
C GLU A 457 26.75 -8.95 -6.41
N VAL A 458 26.50 -7.65 -6.66
CA VAL A 458 26.32 -6.63 -5.60
C VAL A 458 25.14 -6.94 -4.67
N LYS A 459 24.10 -7.62 -5.17
CA LYS A 459 22.97 -8.05 -4.34
C LYS A 459 23.38 -8.88 -3.11
N LYS A 460 24.57 -9.50 -3.13
CA LYS A 460 25.10 -10.30 -2.01
C LYS A 460 25.59 -9.45 -0.84
N CYS A 461 25.87 -8.16 -1.06
CA CYS A 461 26.14 -7.18 0.00
C CYS A 461 24.92 -6.95 0.90
N ASN A 462 23.70 -7.28 0.42
CA ASN A 462 22.46 -6.99 1.12
C ASN A 462 22.36 -7.65 2.51
N PHE A 463 23.01 -8.80 2.72
CA PHE A 463 23.01 -9.49 4.02
C PHE A 463 23.59 -8.63 5.14
N ALA A 464 24.70 -7.93 4.88
CA ALA A 464 25.33 -7.08 5.88
C ALA A 464 24.37 -5.99 6.35
N TRP A 465 23.68 -5.35 5.41
CA TRP A 465 22.73 -4.29 5.74
C TRP A 465 21.44 -4.84 6.36
N LYS A 466 20.96 -6.03 5.97
CA LYS A 466 19.75 -6.64 6.53
C LYS A 466 19.94 -7.10 7.99
N VAL A 467 21.12 -7.61 8.34
CA VAL A 467 21.42 -8.14 9.68
C VAL A 467 22.11 -7.10 10.56
N ALA A 468 23.17 -6.48 10.05
CA ALA A 468 24.05 -5.59 10.79
C ALA A 468 23.82 -4.09 10.53
N GLY A 469 22.82 -3.72 9.71
CA GLY A 469 22.63 -2.35 9.23
C GLY A 469 22.57 -1.29 10.33
N SER A 470 21.82 -1.53 11.41
CA SER A 470 21.74 -0.60 12.56
C SER A 470 23.10 -0.37 13.21
N ALA A 471 23.87 -1.44 13.44
CA ALA A 471 25.20 -1.33 14.05
C ALA A 471 26.21 -0.67 13.11
N LEU A 472 26.18 -1.00 11.82
CA LEU A 472 27.04 -0.38 10.80
C LEU A 472 26.77 1.11 10.67
N CYS A 473 25.50 1.53 10.67
CA CYS A 473 25.12 2.95 10.63
C CYS A 473 25.61 3.70 11.88
N LYS A 474 25.41 3.14 13.09
CA LYS A 474 25.91 3.75 14.33
C LYS A 474 27.44 3.84 14.36
N PHE A 475 28.13 2.78 13.90
CA PHE A 475 29.59 2.77 13.82
C PHE A 475 30.12 3.82 12.83
N TYR A 476 29.48 3.95 11.66
CA TYR A 476 29.82 4.97 10.66
C TYR A 476 29.71 6.39 11.23
N ALA A 477 28.56 6.72 11.84
CA ALA A 477 28.34 8.03 12.45
C ALA A 477 29.37 8.33 13.56
N MET A 478 29.69 7.34 14.40
CA MET A 478 30.73 7.44 15.43
C MET A 478 32.10 7.77 14.83
N LYS A 479 32.49 7.14 13.71
CA LYS A 479 33.78 7.39 13.04
C LYS A 479 33.86 8.78 12.42
N GLN A 480 32.74 9.35 11.99
CA GLN A 480 32.68 10.73 11.49
C GLN A 480 32.67 11.78 12.61
N SER A 481 32.73 11.38 13.88
CA SER A 481 32.56 12.28 15.04
C SER A 481 31.23 13.06 15.04
N GLU A 482 30.23 12.53 14.31
CA GLU A 482 28.90 13.12 14.22
C GLU A 482 27.98 12.51 15.30
N LYS A 483 27.15 13.33 15.91
CA LYS A 483 26.11 12.85 16.82
C LYS A 483 24.88 12.44 15.99
N SER A 484 24.45 11.19 16.11
CA SER A 484 23.21 10.74 15.49
C SER A 484 22.01 11.44 16.14
N ILE A 485 21.16 12.05 15.32
CA ILE A 485 19.88 12.63 15.75
C ILE A 485 18.79 11.59 15.51
N ALA A 486 18.05 11.23 16.57
CA ALA A 486 16.88 10.38 16.44
C ALA A 486 15.74 11.19 15.79
N CYS A 487 15.23 10.71 14.66
CA CYS A 487 14.09 11.32 13.98
C CYS A 487 13.09 10.22 13.60
N SER A 488 11.81 10.45 13.86
CA SER A 488 10.77 9.49 13.48
C SER A 488 10.54 9.53 11.96
N PRO A 489 10.27 8.39 11.31
CA PRO A 489 9.95 8.37 9.87
C PRO A 489 8.80 9.30 9.50
N SER A 490 7.84 9.52 10.40
CA SER A 490 6.73 10.43 10.15
C SER A 490 7.12 11.90 10.12
N VAL A 491 7.98 12.34 11.05
CA VAL A 491 8.46 13.73 11.06
C VAL A 491 9.29 13.98 9.79
N LEU A 492 10.10 13.00 9.37
CA LEU A 492 10.82 13.09 8.10
C LEU A 492 9.90 13.22 6.88
N ARG A 493 8.77 12.49 6.86
CA ARG A 493 7.78 12.61 5.78
C ARG A 493 7.14 13.99 5.73
N GLU A 494 6.83 14.59 6.88
CA GLU A 494 6.31 15.96 6.98
C GLU A 494 7.32 16.99 6.49
N LEU A 495 8.60 16.81 6.78
CA LEU A 495 9.67 17.75 6.36
C LEU A 495 10.00 17.67 4.86
N LEU A 496 9.70 16.55 4.21
CA LEU A 496 10.08 16.29 2.81
C LEU A 496 8.96 16.53 1.80
N ASN A 497 7.71 16.46 2.24
CA ASN A 497 6.52 16.81 1.46
C ASN A 497 6.28 18.32 1.50
#